data_AF-A0A8H9HLN9-F1
#
_entry.id   AF-A0A8H9HLN9-F1
#
_cell.length_a   1.000
_cell.length_b   1.000
_cell.length_c   1.000
_cell.angle_alpha   90.00
_cell.angle_beta   90.00
_cell.angle_gamma   90.00
#
_symmetry.space_group_name_H-M   'P 1'
#
loop_
_entity.id
_entity.type
_entity.pdbx_description
1 polymer ?
#
loop_
_entity_poly.entity_id
_entity_poly.type
_entity_poly.pdbx_seq_one_letter_code
_entity_poly.pdbx_strand_id
1 'polypeptide(L)'
;MRDGWIRVPVGADADRWATRSGCRRVLLIVHNVTSATRLLDVVGLFRDDLRVQLLATCPGTSPFRSGTSELLAALGVPVLPWEQALDVGADLAVSASFGGQLHMVKGSLAVLSHGVGYNKRLATPDTGHRTPDTGHRTPDTGHRAPSALGADTGADPVFGLSPEWVLAEDGAPVADAMVLSHPTQLDRLRESCPEAADTAVLCGDPCFDRILAARPRRRAFRRALGVRPGQRLVLLNSTWNPTSLFGDGGDDGDDDARVRDASKGAPSDVLPLLLSHLPELPVDEYRIAAVLHPNVWHGHGPGQIRLWLDGAARAGLTLVDPVTDWRQALIAADAVVGDFGSVSYYAAAIGTPVLVAAPGVTVIEQASQIAEFVREAPRLDPYAPLRPQLDAVLTDGRVPPGPAALTTSCPGESAGRLRELFYRLIGIPEPAAPALLDPLPLPAHRPARATAPLRVLTEVGHREVSLRRFAAARYEPDGPGDGHLAVHEDTLDPGALDLADLILQHTPPGRPDDPRLGPPRQWAAEVLDRHRSCALAALVTGPDSCTAVDRTGRAWELTGHGLDPAAAASALLAWRAAHSGGVEPAELAVRSGGTVHRVAVTPSR
;
A
#
# COMPACT_ATOMS: atom_id res chain seq x y z
N MET A 1 -14.37 27.82 -31.08
CA MET A 1 -14.03 26.54 -30.40
C MET A 1 -13.31 26.89 -29.13
N ARG A 2 -13.64 26.27 -27.99
CA ARG A 2 -12.89 26.50 -26.75
C ARG A 2 -11.57 25.73 -26.82
N ASP A 3 -10.47 26.39 -26.49
CA ASP A 3 -9.15 25.75 -26.49
C ASP A 3 -9.10 24.58 -25.49
N GLY A 4 -8.42 23.51 -25.86
CA GLY A 4 -8.23 22.32 -25.02
C GLY A 4 -9.37 21.28 -25.04
N TRP A 5 -10.51 21.56 -25.69
CA TRP A 5 -11.61 20.59 -25.82
C TRP A 5 -11.25 19.51 -26.85
N ILE A 6 -11.49 18.23 -26.49
CA ILE A 6 -11.26 17.12 -27.41
C ILE A 6 -12.36 17.09 -28.47
N ARG A 7 -11.99 16.82 -29.73
CA ARG A 7 -12.93 16.81 -30.87
C ARG A 7 -13.58 15.45 -31.11
N VAL A 8 -12.87 14.37 -30.83
CA VAL A 8 -13.33 12.99 -31.02
C VAL A 8 -13.05 12.24 -29.71
N PRO A 9 -14.00 11.45 -29.18
CA PRO A 9 -15.25 10.99 -29.80
C PRO A 9 -16.50 11.84 -29.47
N VAL A 10 -16.35 13.03 -28.88
CA VAL A 10 -17.49 13.77 -28.27
C VAL A 10 -17.74 15.19 -28.79
N GLY A 11 -16.86 15.75 -29.61
CA GLY A 11 -17.05 17.12 -30.12
C GLY A 11 -18.21 17.23 -31.10
N ALA A 12 -18.63 18.46 -31.42
CA ALA A 12 -19.78 18.71 -32.31
C ALA A 12 -19.65 18.08 -33.72
N ASP A 13 -18.41 17.88 -34.21
CA ASP A 13 -18.13 17.20 -35.48
C ASP A 13 -17.74 15.72 -35.30
N ALA A 14 -17.82 15.16 -34.08
CA ALA A 14 -17.27 13.84 -33.79
C ALA A 14 -17.86 12.74 -34.67
N ASP A 15 -19.15 12.80 -34.98
CA ASP A 15 -19.85 11.81 -35.82
C ASP A 15 -19.24 11.69 -37.22
N ARG A 16 -18.53 12.71 -37.72
CA ARG A 16 -17.82 12.66 -39.00
C ARG A 16 -16.52 11.86 -38.95
N TRP A 17 -15.94 11.71 -37.77
CA TRP A 17 -14.59 11.15 -37.55
C TRP A 17 -14.60 9.87 -36.71
N ALA A 18 -15.62 9.68 -35.87
CA ALA A 18 -15.76 8.52 -35.02
C ALA A 18 -16.19 7.31 -35.86
N THR A 19 -15.32 6.29 -35.93
CA THR A 19 -15.62 5.04 -36.65
C THR A 19 -16.82 4.30 -36.06
N ARG A 20 -16.98 4.31 -34.74
CA ARG A 20 -18.14 3.76 -34.04
C ARG A 20 -19.02 4.92 -33.57
N SER A 21 -20.00 5.27 -34.39
CA SER A 21 -21.02 6.28 -34.07
C SER A 21 -22.12 5.68 -33.19
N GLY A 22 -22.74 6.49 -32.32
CA GLY A 22 -23.92 6.10 -31.54
C GLY A 22 -23.63 5.25 -30.30
N CYS A 23 -22.38 5.18 -29.83
CA CYS A 23 -22.05 4.55 -28.56
C CYS A 23 -22.68 5.30 -27.38
N ARG A 24 -23.14 4.55 -26.38
CA ARG A 24 -23.50 5.07 -25.06
C ARG A 24 -22.23 5.51 -24.34
N ARG A 25 -22.24 6.72 -23.81
CA ARG A 25 -21.08 7.35 -23.16
C ARG A 25 -21.10 7.01 -21.68
N VAL A 26 -20.01 6.42 -21.20
CA VAL A 26 -19.78 6.20 -19.77
C VAL A 26 -18.62 7.08 -19.34
N LEU A 27 -18.89 8.01 -18.43
CA LEU A 27 -17.92 8.99 -17.93
C LEU A 27 -17.40 8.58 -16.55
N LEU A 28 -16.10 8.37 -16.44
CA LEU A 28 -15.40 8.12 -15.19
C LEU A 28 -14.94 9.45 -14.58
N ILE A 29 -15.47 9.81 -13.42
CA ILE A 29 -15.13 11.07 -12.72
C ILE A 29 -14.04 10.80 -11.69
N VAL A 30 -12.81 11.15 -12.05
CA VAL A 30 -11.62 10.90 -11.23
C VAL A 30 -11.24 12.14 -10.44
N HIS A 31 -11.38 12.10 -9.11
CA HIS A 31 -11.03 13.24 -8.24
C HIS A 31 -9.56 13.29 -7.86
N ASN A 32 -8.99 12.12 -7.63
CA ASN A 32 -7.61 11.88 -7.24
C ASN A 32 -7.26 10.41 -7.50
N VAL A 33 -5.99 10.05 -7.30
CA VAL A 33 -5.49 8.69 -7.51
C VAL A 33 -6.27 7.64 -6.70
N THR A 34 -6.73 7.96 -5.49
CA THR A 34 -7.51 7.02 -4.68
C THR A 34 -8.86 6.70 -5.32
N SER A 35 -9.64 7.71 -5.70
CA SER A 35 -10.92 7.50 -6.40
C SER A 35 -10.74 6.75 -7.72
N ALA A 36 -9.65 7.01 -8.43
CA ALA A 36 -9.32 6.29 -9.65
C ALA A 36 -9.10 4.80 -9.39
N THR A 37 -8.44 4.40 -8.29
CA THR A 37 -8.23 2.98 -7.98
C THR A 37 -9.55 2.20 -7.86
N ARG A 38 -10.60 2.85 -7.36
CA ARG A 38 -11.96 2.27 -7.25
C ARG A 38 -12.67 2.21 -8.60
N LEU A 39 -12.51 3.23 -9.43
CA LEU A 39 -13.07 3.21 -10.79
C LEU A 39 -12.40 2.14 -11.65
N LEU A 40 -11.08 1.93 -11.49
CA LEU A 40 -10.35 0.84 -12.16
C LEU A 40 -10.86 -0.55 -11.79
N ASP A 41 -11.50 -0.74 -10.63
CA ASP A 41 -12.12 -2.02 -10.28
C ASP A 41 -13.34 -2.35 -11.15
N VAL A 42 -14.00 -1.34 -11.73
CA VAL A 42 -15.27 -1.50 -12.43
C VAL A 42 -15.20 -1.25 -13.94
N VAL A 43 -14.09 -0.68 -14.45
CA VAL A 43 -13.85 -0.49 -15.89
C VAL A 43 -14.05 -1.80 -16.68
N GLY A 44 -13.60 -2.92 -16.11
CA GLY A 44 -13.72 -4.23 -16.73
C GLY A 44 -15.16 -4.68 -17.00
N LEU A 45 -16.17 -4.11 -16.34
CA LEU A 45 -17.58 -4.48 -16.52
C LEU A 45 -18.15 -4.05 -17.88
N PHE A 46 -17.45 -3.18 -18.61
CA PHE A 46 -17.82 -2.74 -19.96
C PHE A 46 -17.04 -3.45 -21.08
N ARG A 47 -16.21 -4.46 -20.75
CA ARG A 47 -15.39 -5.15 -21.75
C ARG A 47 -16.22 -5.81 -22.84
N ASP A 48 -15.65 -5.81 -24.04
CA ASP A 48 -16.23 -6.40 -25.26
C ASP A 48 -17.60 -5.83 -25.68
N ASP A 49 -18.13 -4.80 -25.00
CA ASP A 49 -19.34 -4.12 -25.43
C ASP A 49 -19.03 -2.95 -26.35
N LEU A 50 -19.15 -3.24 -27.64
CA LEU A 50 -18.91 -2.31 -28.73
C LEU A 50 -19.93 -1.16 -28.83
N ARG A 51 -20.98 -1.18 -28.00
CA ARG A 51 -22.01 -0.13 -27.89
C ARG A 51 -21.63 0.93 -26.86
N VAL A 52 -20.57 0.73 -26.09
CA VAL A 52 -20.16 1.62 -24.99
C VAL A 52 -18.86 2.34 -25.34
N GLN A 53 -18.81 3.64 -25.09
CA GLN A 53 -17.61 4.47 -25.15
C GLN A 53 -17.25 4.93 -23.74
N LEU A 54 -16.14 4.45 -23.20
CA LEU A 54 -15.59 4.95 -21.95
C LEU A 54 -14.88 6.29 -22.18
N LEU A 55 -15.07 7.19 -21.24
CA LEU A 55 -14.49 8.53 -21.17
C LEU A 55 -14.04 8.78 -19.74
N ALA A 56 -13.09 9.67 -19.53
CA ALA A 56 -12.69 10.08 -18.20
C ALA A 56 -12.62 11.60 -18.07
N THR A 57 -12.76 12.11 -16.86
CA THR A 57 -12.59 13.53 -16.54
C THR A 57 -12.05 13.71 -15.12
N CYS A 58 -11.51 14.88 -14.83
CA CYS A 58 -11.05 15.26 -13.50
C CYS A 58 -11.61 16.65 -13.16
N PRO A 59 -12.44 16.79 -12.10
CA PRO A 59 -13.01 18.08 -11.72
C PRO A 59 -11.98 19.09 -11.21
N GLY A 60 -10.76 18.64 -10.89
CA GLY A 60 -9.70 19.49 -10.38
C GLY A 60 -9.93 20.01 -8.97
N THR A 61 -10.97 19.60 -8.25
CA THR A 61 -11.30 20.14 -6.92
C THR A 61 -10.53 19.50 -5.77
N SER A 62 -9.86 18.37 -5.99
CA SER A 62 -9.09 17.72 -4.93
C SER A 62 -7.83 18.53 -4.58
N PRO A 63 -7.44 18.62 -3.29
CA PRO A 63 -6.12 19.13 -2.91
C PRO A 63 -4.99 18.20 -3.38
N PHE A 64 -5.26 16.91 -3.62
CA PHE A 64 -4.29 15.91 -4.07
C PHE A 64 -4.34 15.73 -5.59
N ARG A 65 -3.80 16.70 -6.34
CA ARG A 65 -3.87 16.69 -7.82
C ARG A 65 -2.79 15.83 -8.49
N SER A 66 -1.59 15.76 -7.89
CA SER A 66 -0.44 15.04 -8.45
C SER A 66 -0.76 13.57 -8.73
N GLY A 67 -0.21 13.01 -9.82
CA GLY A 67 -0.40 11.61 -10.23
C GLY A 67 -1.72 11.30 -10.94
N THR A 68 -2.72 12.18 -10.87
CA THR A 68 -4.03 11.93 -11.47
C THR A 68 -3.96 11.96 -13.00
N SER A 69 -3.18 12.89 -13.58
CA SER A 69 -2.95 13.00 -15.02
C SER A 69 -2.27 11.75 -15.61
N GLU A 70 -1.25 11.26 -14.93
CA GLU A 70 -0.47 10.08 -15.32
C GLU A 70 -1.34 8.83 -15.29
N LEU A 71 -2.18 8.70 -14.27
CA LEU A 71 -3.10 7.59 -14.15
C LEU A 71 -4.21 7.61 -15.20
N LEU A 72 -4.77 8.79 -15.48
CA LEU A 72 -5.73 8.98 -16.58
C LEU A 72 -5.11 8.64 -17.94
N ALA A 73 -3.86 9.04 -18.16
CA ALA A 73 -3.12 8.66 -19.36
C ALA A 73 -2.91 7.14 -19.45
N ALA A 74 -2.57 6.48 -18.32
CA ALA A 74 -2.39 5.04 -18.25
C ALA A 74 -3.69 4.24 -18.48
N LEU A 75 -4.86 4.82 -18.17
CA LEU A 75 -6.16 4.21 -18.47
C LEU A 75 -6.43 4.13 -19.98
N GLY A 76 -5.86 5.04 -20.77
CA GLY A 76 -5.91 4.99 -22.25
C GLY A 76 -7.26 5.33 -22.88
N VAL A 77 -8.23 5.82 -22.09
CA VAL A 77 -9.51 6.34 -22.60
C VAL A 77 -9.42 7.85 -22.87
N PRO A 78 -10.26 8.42 -23.76
CA PRO A 78 -10.29 9.87 -23.97
C PRO A 78 -10.59 10.62 -22.66
N VAL A 79 -9.77 11.62 -22.36
CA VAL A 79 -9.91 12.47 -21.16
C VAL A 79 -10.47 13.82 -21.55
N LEU A 80 -11.63 14.19 -21.02
CA LEU A 80 -12.29 15.47 -21.25
C LEU A 80 -11.89 16.49 -20.18
N PRO A 81 -11.64 17.76 -20.56
CA PRO A 81 -11.73 18.87 -19.61
C PRO A 81 -13.07 18.83 -18.86
N TRP A 82 -13.07 19.22 -17.58
CA TRP A 82 -14.25 19.15 -16.73
C TRP A 82 -15.44 19.92 -17.32
N GLU A 83 -15.20 21.12 -17.83
CA GLU A 83 -16.23 21.97 -18.43
C GLU A 83 -16.82 21.33 -19.70
N GLN A 84 -16.01 20.58 -20.45
CA GLN A 84 -16.51 19.84 -21.61
C GLN A 84 -17.36 18.65 -21.20
N ALA A 85 -16.98 17.95 -20.13
CA ALA A 85 -17.76 16.83 -19.61
C ALA A 85 -19.16 17.27 -19.14
N LEU A 86 -19.25 18.42 -18.47
CA LEU A 86 -20.53 19.03 -18.08
C LEU A 86 -21.37 19.48 -19.28
N ASP A 87 -20.73 19.97 -20.35
CA ASP A 87 -21.43 20.40 -21.55
C ASP A 87 -22.02 19.22 -22.34
N VAL A 88 -21.19 18.23 -22.64
CA VAL A 88 -21.51 17.07 -23.49
C VAL A 88 -22.45 16.08 -22.78
N GLY A 89 -22.29 15.91 -21.47
CA GLY A 89 -23.01 14.90 -20.69
C GLY A 89 -22.59 13.45 -20.99
N ALA A 90 -23.18 12.51 -20.26
CA ALA A 90 -22.97 11.08 -20.43
C ALA A 90 -24.31 10.33 -20.34
N ASP A 91 -24.36 9.09 -20.82
CA ASP A 91 -25.49 8.20 -20.56
C ASP A 91 -25.38 7.60 -19.15
N LEU A 92 -24.15 7.39 -18.67
CA LEU A 92 -23.83 7.06 -17.28
C LEU A 92 -22.55 7.79 -16.85
N ALA A 93 -22.55 8.40 -15.68
CA ALA A 93 -21.37 8.85 -14.97
C ALA A 93 -21.12 7.96 -13.75
N VAL A 94 -19.85 7.62 -13.50
CA VAL A 94 -19.44 6.85 -12.32
C VAL A 94 -18.37 7.62 -11.56
N SER A 95 -18.63 7.89 -10.29
CA SER A 95 -17.68 8.51 -9.38
C SER A 95 -17.39 7.59 -8.19
N ALA A 96 -16.22 7.75 -7.57
CA ALA A 96 -15.89 7.13 -6.28
C ALA A 96 -15.57 8.18 -5.21
N SER A 97 -16.09 9.40 -5.39
CA SER A 97 -15.94 10.56 -4.50
C SER A 97 -17.10 11.53 -4.72
N PHE A 98 -17.28 12.49 -3.82
CA PHE A 98 -18.35 13.50 -3.87
C PHE A 98 -17.85 14.90 -4.25
N GLY A 99 -16.57 15.04 -4.62
CA GLY A 99 -16.04 16.36 -4.98
C GLY A 99 -16.65 16.91 -6.27
N GLY A 100 -16.45 18.20 -6.54
CA GLY A 100 -16.55 18.75 -7.90
C GLY A 100 -17.95 18.88 -8.50
N GLN A 101 -18.92 19.48 -7.77
CA GLN A 101 -20.24 19.86 -8.31
C GLN A 101 -20.92 18.74 -9.13
N LEU A 102 -20.96 17.51 -8.58
CA LEU A 102 -21.48 16.34 -9.30
C LEU A 102 -22.92 16.51 -9.79
N HIS A 103 -23.75 17.28 -9.08
CA HIS A 103 -25.12 17.60 -9.48
C HIS A 103 -25.22 18.31 -10.85
N MET A 104 -24.13 18.90 -11.35
CA MET A 104 -24.10 19.55 -12.67
C MET A 104 -23.89 18.55 -13.82
N VAL A 105 -23.53 17.30 -13.53
CA VAL A 105 -23.28 16.28 -14.54
C VAL A 105 -24.60 15.88 -15.19
N LYS A 106 -24.68 15.99 -16.52
CA LYS A 106 -25.86 15.59 -17.29
C LYS A 106 -25.83 14.09 -17.57
N GLY A 107 -26.87 13.37 -17.16
CA GLY A 107 -26.99 11.92 -17.32
C GLY A 107 -27.23 11.22 -15.98
N SER A 108 -27.32 9.89 -15.99
CA SER A 108 -27.43 9.14 -14.74
C SER A 108 -26.08 9.08 -14.01
N LEU A 109 -26.06 9.30 -12.71
CA LEU A 109 -24.88 9.27 -11.86
C LEU A 109 -24.93 8.13 -10.85
N ALA A 110 -23.92 7.25 -10.88
CA ALA A 110 -23.65 6.26 -9.85
C ALA A 110 -22.42 6.65 -9.02
N VAL A 111 -22.54 6.60 -7.69
CA VAL A 111 -21.43 6.89 -6.76
C VAL A 111 -21.06 5.64 -5.97
N LEU A 112 -19.79 5.24 -6.09
CA LEU A 112 -19.15 4.15 -5.35
C LEU A 112 -18.48 4.67 -4.07
N SER A 113 -18.28 3.79 -3.10
CA SER A 113 -17.49 4.12 -1.91
C SER A 113 -16.01 4.37 -2.25
N HIS A 114 -15.42 5.38 -1.62
CA HIS A 114 -14.01 5.76 -1.82
C HIS A 114 -13.02 4.77 -1.16
N GLY A 115 -13.52 3.92 -0.28
CA GLY A 115 -12.80 2.88 0.47
C GLY A 115 -13.75 1.77 0.89
N VAL A 116 -13.46 1.11 2.02
CA VAL A 116 -14.43 0.18 2.62
C VAL A 116 -15.62 0.98 3.16
N GLY A 117 -16.76 0.93 2.49
CA GLY A 117 -17.97 1.66 2.87
C GLY A 117 -17.79 3.17 3.09
N TYR A 118 -18.65 3.75 3.94
CA TYR A 118 -18.71 5.18 4.25
C TYR A 118 -18.52 5.42 5.76
N ASN A 119 -17.29 5.72 6.18
CA ASN A 119 -16.93 5.68 7.62
C ASN A 119 -16.15 6.90 8.13
N LYS A 120 -15.76 7.83 7.27
CA LYS A 120 -14.92 8.98 7.64
C LYS A 120 -15.77 10.23 7.87
N ARG A 121 -15.33 11.08 8.79
CA ARG A 121 -15.77 12.48 8.86
C ARG A 121 -14.86 13.34 7.99
N LEU A 122 -15.45 14.32 7.32
CA LEU A 122 -14.70 15.28 6.52
C LEU A 122 -15.49 16.59 6.45
N ALA A 123 -14.86 17.69 6.85
CA ALA A 123 -15.38 19.02 6.60
C ALA A 123 -15.76 19.20 5.11
N THR A 124 -16.89 19.85 4.86
CA THR A 124 -17.34 20.15 3.51
C THR A 124 -16.30 21.07 2.82
N PRO A 125 -15.89 20.77 1.56
CA PRO A 125 -15.03 21.67 0.83
C PRO A 125 -15.78 22.98 0.62
N ASP A 126 -15.11 24.10 0.92
CA ASP A 126 -15.61 25.42 0.59
C ASP A 126 -15.85 25.46 -0.94
N THR A 127 -17.11 25.46 -1.37
CA THR A 127 -17.52 25.42 -2.80
C THR A 127 -17.26 26.75 -3.51
N GLY A 128 -16.36 27.57 -2.94
CA GLY A 128 -16.07 28.95 -3.30
C GLY A 128 -16.08 29.18 -4.80
N HIS A 129 -17.11 29.89 -5.24
CA HIS A 129 -17.14 30.65 -6.48
C HIS A 129 -15.84 31.47 -6.57
N ARG A 130 -14.84 30.95 -7.28
CA ARG A 130 -13.73 31.79 -7.74
C ARG A 130 -14.06 32.25 -9.15
N THR A 131 -14.72 33.40 -9.24
CA THR A 131 -14.64 34.23 -10.43
C THR A 131 -13.16 34.65 -10.62
N PRO A 132 -12.62 34.58 -11.85
CA PRO A 132 -11.34 35.20 -12.16
C PRO A 132 -11.50 36.73 -12.18
N ASP A 133 -10.46 37.42 -11.69
CA ASP A 133 -10.18 38.86 -11.80
C ASP A 133 -10.79 39.83 -10.76
N THR A 134 -9.99 40.24 -9.78
CA THR A 134 -9.19 41.48 -9.81
C THR A 134 -8.41 41.61 -8.49
N GLY A 135 -7.14 41.99 -8.59
CA GLY A 135 -6.25 42.06 -7.43
C GLY A 135 -6.64 43.18 -6.47
N HIS A 136 -7.01 42.81 -5.25
CA HIS A 136 -6.69 43.53 -4.00
C HIS A 136 -7.05 42.62 -2.82
N ARG A 137 -6.06 42.29 -1.97
CA ARG A 137 -6.29 41.63 -0.68
C ARG A 137 -6.68 42.69 0.35
N THR A 138 -7.87 42.57 0.91
CA THR A 138 -8.19 43.10 2.25
C THR A 138 -8.39 41.91 3.19
N PRO A 139 -7.90 41.98 4.44
CA PRO A 139 -8.07 40.92 5.43
C PRO A 139 -9.47 41.04 6.05
N ASP A 140 -10.43 40.24 5.57
CA ASP A 140 -11.77 40.24 6.18
C ASP A 140 -11.86 39.22 7.32
N THR A 141 -12.18 39.80 8.47
CA THR A 141 -12.57 39.23 9.76
C THR A 141 -13.69 38.20 9.64
N GLY A 142 -13.54 37.10 10.38
CA GLY A 142 -14.49 36.00 10.40
C GLY A 142 -15.90 36.41 10.80
N HIS A 143 -16.81 36.33 9.83
CA HIS A 143 -18.24 36.20 10.08
C HIS A 143 -18.76 35.06 9.21
N ARG A 144 -18.98 33.89 9.81
CA ARG A 144 -19.84 32.84 9.24
C ARG A 144 -21.25 33.41 9.11
N ALA A 145 -21.82 33.40 7.91
CA ALA A 145 -23.26 33.57 7.74
C ALA A 145 -23.95 32.25 8.16
N PRO A 146 -25.03 32.29 8.96
CA PRO A 146 -25.69 31.07 9.42
C PRO A 146 -26.54 30.46 8.30
N SER A 147 -26.28 29.20 7.95
CA SER A 147 -27.25 28.39 7.22
C SER A 147 -28.39 28.03 8.19
N ALA A 148 -29.60 28.40 7.79
CA ALA A 148 -30.82 28.08 8.52
C ALA A 148 -31.34 26.71 8.06
N LEU A 149 -31.32 25.73 8.98
CA LEU A 149 -32.14 24.50 9.12
C LEU A 149 -31.26 23.29 9.48
N GLY A 150 -31.32 22.85 10.74
CA GLY A 150 -30.68 21.64 11.25
C GLY A 150 -29.82 21.90 12.49
N ALA A 151 -29.99 21.11 13.55
CA ALA A 151 -29.31 21.31 14.83
C ALA A 151 -27.77 21.27 14.70
N ASP A 152 -27.14 22.38 15.04
CA ASP A 152 -25.69 22.55 15.14
C ASP A 152 -25.15 21.64 16.27
N THR A 153 -24.61 20.49 15.90
CA THR A 153 -23.91 19.59 16.84
C THR A 153 -22.41 19.86 16.91
N GLY A 154 -21.89 20.87 16.18
CA GLY A 154 -20.47 21.21 16.16
C GLY A 154 -19.52 20.11 15.67
N ALA A 155 -20.04 19.01 15.10
CA ALA A 155 -19.25 17.88 14.62
C ALA A 155 -19.23 17.81 13.09
N ASP A 156 -18.07 17.51 12.51
CA ASP A 156 -17.90 17.34 11.05
C ASP A 156 -18.86 16.28 10.46
N PRO A 157 -19.42 16.52 9.26
CA PRO A 157 -20.35 15.60 8.62
C PRO A 157 -19.68 14.28 8.19
N VAL A 158 -20.47 13.20 8.14
CA VAL A 158 -20.04 11.89 7.65
C VAL A 158 -19.93 11.93 6.14
N PHE A 159 -18.70 11.75 5.65
CA PHE A 159 -18.38 11.78 4.23
C PHE A 159 -19.20 10.74 3.44
N GLY A 160 -20.03 11.25 2.52
CA GLY A 160 -20.84 10.44 1.61
C GLY A 160 -22.13 9.85 2.20
N LEU A 161 -22.52 10.21 3.42
CA LEU A 161 -23.82 9.84 4.01
C LEU A 161 -24.60 11.02 4.61
N SER A 162 -23.93 12.11 4.95
CA SER A 162 -24.60 13.32 5.46
C SER A 162 -25.19 14.18 4.33
N PRO A 163 -26.27 14.96 4.59
CA PRO A 163 -26.99 15.74 3.58
C PRO A 163 -26.10 16.62 2.70
N GLU A 164 -25.05 17.22 3.26
CA GLU A 164 -24.14 18.13 2.55
C GLU A 164 -23.34 17.46 1.43
N TRP A 165 -23.24 16.12 1.47
CA TRP A 165 -22.54 15.33 0.47
C TRP A 165 -23.48 14.70 -0.55
N VAL A 166 -24.71 14.38 -0.14
CA VAL A 166 -25.64 13.55 -0.93
C VAL A 166 -26.83 14.32 -1.51
N LEU A 167 -27.08 15.55 -1.06
CA LEU A 167 -28.11 16.43 -1.59
C LEU A 167 -27.50 17.63 -2.33
N ALA A 168 -28.17 18.07 -3.38
CA ALA A 168 -27.91 19.34 -4.05
C ALA A 168 -28.54 20.50 -3.28
N GLU A 169 -28.25 21.75 -3.69
CA GLU A 169 -28.76 22.96 -3.02
C GLU A 169 -30.30 23.05 -3.01
N ASP A 170 -30.97 22.41 -3.95
CA ASP A 170 -32.44 22.34 -4.04
C ASP A 170 -33.04 21.19 -3.21
N GLY A 171 -32.21 20.43 -2.49
CA GLY A 171 -32.62 19.28 -1.68
C GLY A 171 -32.81 17.98 -2.45
N ALA A 172 -32.59 17.96 -3.77
CA ALA A 172 -32.65 16.73 -4.55
C ALA A 172 -31.38 15.88 -4.34
N PRO A 173 -31.47 14.53 -4.36
CA PRO A 173 -30.30 13.69 -4.31
C PRO A 173 -29.32 13.96 -5.47
N VAL A 174 -28.03 14.05 -5.17
CA VAL A 174 -26.97 14.32 -6.15
C VAL A 174 -26.80 13.15 -7.13
N ALA A 175 -27.00 11.92 -6.67
CA ALA A 175 -26.77 10.70 -7.44
C ALA A 175 -28.08 9.94 -7.68
N ASP A 176 -28.25 9.35 -8.86
CA ASP A 176 -29.34 8.41 -9.14
C ASP A 176 -29.13 7.07 -8.43
N ALA A 177 -27.87 6.70 -8.18
CA ALA A 177 -27.51 5.47 -7.49
C ALA A 177 -26.34 5.66 -6.52
N MET A 178 -26.63 5.53 -5.22
CA MET A 178 -25.66 5.43 -4.16
C MET A 178 -25.32 3.95 -3.92
N VAL A 179 -24.14 3.52 -4.33
CA VAL A 179 -23.76 2.11 -4.24
C VAL A 179 -23.28 1.75 -2.84
N LEU A 180 -23.97 0.80 -2.22
CA LEU A 180 -23.67 0.31 -0.88
C LEU A 180 -23.06 -1.10 -0.93
N SER A 181 -22.14 -1.37 0.01
CA SER A 181 -21.53 -2.69 0.17
C SER A 181 -22.26 -3.57 1.19
N HIS A 182 -22.97 -2.96 2.14
CA HIS A 182 -23.64 -3.66 3.25
C HIS A 182 -24.92 -2.91 3.71
N PRO A 183 -26.01 -3.62 4.11
CA PRO A 183 -27.29 -3.00 4.51
C PRO A 183 -27.20 -1.98 5.64
N THR A 184 -26.28 -2.15 6.59
CA THR A 184 -26.05 -1.19 7.69
C THR A 184 -25.71 0.23 7.18
N GLN A 185 -25.22 0.37 5.96
CA GLN A 185 -24.98 1.67 5.34
C GLN A 185 -26.28 2.34 4.91
N LEU A 186 -27.30 1.56 4.51
CA LEU A 186 -28.63 2.08 4.20
C LEU A 186 -29.33 2.57 5.46
N ASP A 187 -29.19 1.83 6.56
CA ASP A 187 -29.76 2.25 7.85
C ASP A 187 -29.16 3.60 8.28
N ARG A 188 -27.84 3.75 8.19
CA ARG A 188 -27.15 5.02 8.47
C ARG A 188 -27.52 6.15 7.51
N LEU A 189 -27.72 5.85 6.22
CA LEU A 189 -28.19 6.82 5.24
C LEU A 189 -29.61 7.30 5.58
N ARG A 190 -30.52 6.39 5.94
CA ARG A 190 -31.89 6.74 6.36
C ARG A 190 -31.92 7.58 7.64
N GLU A 191 -31.02 7.31 8.57
CA GLU A 191 -30.90 8.10 9.80
C GLU A 191 -30.35 9.50 9.53
N SER A 192 -29.38 9.63 8.62
CA SER A 192 -28.67 10.89 8.37
C SER A 192 -29.35 11.78 7.30
N CYS A 193 -29.92 11.16 6.27
CA CYS A 193 -30.54 11.82 5.11
C CYS A 193 -31.59 10.90 4.46
N PRO A 194 -32.83 10.84 5.02
CA PRO A 194 -33.93 10.05 4.47
C PRO A 194 -34.24 10.35 2.99
N GLU A 195 -34.06 11.60 2.57
CA GLU A 195 -34.36 12.09 1.23
C GLU A 195 -33.50 11.41 0.15
N ALA A 196 -32.28 11.00 0.50
CA ALA A 196 -31.37 10.28 -0.40
C ALA A 196 -31.51 8.76 -0.31
N ALA A 197 -32.32 8.21 0.63
CA ALA A 197 -32.37 6.79 0.91
C ALA A 197 -32.84 5.94 -0.29
N ASP A 198 -33.74 6.48 -1.13
CA ASP A 198 -34.27 5.78 -2.31
C ASP A 198 -33.23 5.62 -3.44
N THR A 199 -32.12 6.35 -3.37
CA THR A 199 -30.99 6.20 -4.31
C THR A 199 -30.11 5.00 -3.98
N ALA A 200 -30.25 4.40 -2.79
CA ALA A 200 -29.36 3.35 -2.31
C ALA A 200 -29.53 2.05 -3.10
N VAL A 201 -28.43 1.52 -3.62
CA VAL A 201 -28.38 0.23 -4.32
C VAL A 201 -27.29 -0.66 -3.72
N LEU A 202 -27.68 -1.84 -3.23
CA LEU A 202 -26.74 -2.81 -2.68
C LEU A 202 -26.03 -3.57 -3.81
N CYS A 203 -24.78 -3.20 -4.09
CA CYS A 203 -23.94 -3.86 -5.11
C CYS A 203 -22.62 -4.43 -4.57
N GLY A 204 -22.37 -4.40 -3.27
CA GLY A 204 -21.20 -5.03 -2.67
C GLY A 204 -19.91 -4.23 -2.82
N ASP A 205 -18.76 -4.88 -2.60
CA ASP A 205 -17.44 -4.26 -2.71
C ASP A 205 -16.60 -4.99 -3.78
N PRO A 206 -16.41 -4.41 -4.98
CA PRO A 206 -15.67 -5.06 -6.05
C PRO A 206 -14.18 -5.20 -5.72
N CYS A 207 -13.62 -4.32 -4.89
CA CYS A 207 -12.25 -4.45 -4.42
C CYS A 207 -12.11 -5.66 -3.49
N PHE A 208 -13.07 -5.87 -2.57
CA PHE A 208 -13.05 -7.03 -1.69
C PHE A 208 -13.27 -8.33 -2.45
N ASP A 209 -14.17 -8.35 -3.44
CA ASP A 209 -14.36 -9.52 -4.32
C ASP A 209 -13.07 -9.91 -5.03
N ARG A 210 -12.30 -8.93 -5.54
CA ARG A 210 -10.97 -9.18 -6.14
C ARG A 210 -9.98 -9.72 -5.12
N ILE A 211 -10.01 -9.24 -3.87
CA ILE A 211 -9.18 -9.77 -2.78
C ILE A 211 -9.54 -11.22 -2.50
N LEU A 212 -10.84 -11.53 -2.31
CA LEU A 212 -11.34 -12.88 -2.04
C LEU A 212 -10.96 -13.86 -3.15
N ALA A 213 -11.17 -13.49 -4.41
CA ALA A 213 -10.82 -14.29 -5.58
C ALA A 213 -9.31 -14.57 -5.67
N ALA A 214 -8.47 -13.64 -5.20
CA ALA A 214 -7.01 -13.75 -5.24
C ALA A 214 -6.39 -14.44 -4.01
N ARG A 215 -7.15 -14.72 -2.93
CA ARG A 215 -6.63 -15.38 -1.72
C ARG A 215 -5.85 -16.68 -1.99
N PRO A 216 -6.29 -17.59 -2.88
CA PRO A 216 -5.52 -18.81 -3.19
C PRO A 216 -4.12 -18.54 -3.76
N ARG A 217 -3.87 -17.34 -4.31
CA ARG A 217 -2.59 -16.93 -4.89
C ARG A 217 -1.61 -16.37 -3.86
N ARG A 218 -1.94 -16.37 -2.57
CA ARG A 218 -1.08 -15.91 -1.46
C ARG A 218 0.39 -16.33 -1.59
N ARG A 219 0.66 -17.61 -1.86
CA ARG A 219 2.04 -18.12 -2.00
C ARG A 219 2.80 -17.49 -3.18
N ALA A 220 2.10 -17.18 -4.28
CA ALA A 220 2.71 -16.52 -5.43
C ALA A 220 3.05 -15.06 -5.11
N PHE A 221 2.16 -14.32 -4.44
CA PHE A 221 2.43 -12.95 -4.01
C PHE A 221 3.57 -12.86 -3.00
N ARG A 222 3.65 -13.80 -2.06
CA ARG A 222 4.79 -13.92 -1.14
C ARG A 222 6.13 -14.07 -1.87
N ARG A 223 6.20 -14.96 -2.86
CA ARG A 223 7.40 -15.12 -3.70
C ARG A 223 7.72 -13.85 -4.49
N ALA A 224 6.71 -13.20 -5.06
CA ALA A 224 6.91 -11.92 -5.77
C ALA A 224 7.50 -10.83 -4.86
N LEU A 225 7.10 -10.78 -3.58
CA LEU A 225 7.64 -9.85 -2.59
C LEU A 225 8.98 -10.29 -1.96
N GLY A 226 9.57 -11.36 -2.47
CA GLY A 226 10.84 -11.90 -1.98
C GLY A 226 10.76 -12.54 -0.60
N VAL A 227 9.57 -12.96 -0.16
CA VAL A 227 9.38 -13.65 1.13
C VAL A 227 9.84 -15.09 1.00
N ARG A 228 10.84 -15.48 1.79
CA ARG A 228 11.40 -16.84 1.79
C ARG A 228 10.52 -17.82 2.57
N PRO A 229 10.69 -19.14 2.36
CA PRO A 229 10.07 -20.15 3.22
C PRO A 229 10.41 -19.90 4.69
N GLY A 230 9.42 -19.98 5.60
CA GLY A 230 9.61 -19.75 7.03
C GLY A 230 9.62 -18.29 7.49
N GLN A 231 9.83 -17.33 6.58
CA GLN A 231 9.87 -15.90 6.89
C GLN A 231 8.45 -15.33 7.08
N ARG A 232 8.23 -14.49 8.10
CA ARG A 232 6.97 -13.75 8.35
C ARG A 232 6.98 -12.47 7.51
N LEU A 233 5.92 -12.16 6.78
CA LEU A 233 5.73 -10.86 6.14
C LEU A 233 4.90 -9.95 7.05
N VAL A 234 5.50 -8.86 7.54
CA VAL A 234 4.81 -7.79 8.26
C VAL A 234 4.55 -6.65 7.28
N LEU A 235 3.28 -6.27 7.15
CA LEU A 235 2.88 -5.14 6.32
C LEU A 235 2.62 -3.92 7.20
N LEU A 236 3.36 -2.85 6.96
CA LEU A 236 3.05 -1.52 7.48
C LEU A 236 2.04 -0.86 6.56
N ASN A 237 0.99 -0.23 7.10
CA ASN A 237 0.13 0.60 6.27
C ASN A 237 -0.27 1.90 6.95
N SER A 238 -0.50 2.92 6.14
CA SER A 238 -1.04 4.18 6.65
C SER A 238 -2.09 4.79 5.74
N THR A 239 -3.15 5.33 6.35
CA THR A 239 -4.03 6.35 5.76
C THR A 239 -3.25 7.66 5.55
N TRP A 240 -3.95 8.76 5.33
CA TRP A 240 -3.39 10.10 5.20
C TRP A 240 -4.03 11.00 6.25
N ASN A 241 -3.30 12.05 6.65
CA ASN A 241 -3.58 13.10 7.65
C ASN A 241 -2.57 13.06 8.84
N PRO A 242 -2.48 14.13 9.65
CA PRO A 242 -1.63 14.16 10.83
C PRO A 242 -1.88 13.02 11.84
N THR A 243 -3.12 12.55 12.00
CA THR A 243 -3.46 11.45 12.93
C THR A 243 -3.22 10.03 12.39
N SER A 244 -2.73 9.89 11.16
CA SER A 244 -2.40 8.60 10.53
C SER A 244 -1.06 8.04 11.05
N LEU A 245 -0.78 6.75 10.79
CA LEU A 245 0.51 6.14 11.17
C LEU A 245 1.72 6.88 10.57
N PHE A 246 1.58 7.45 9.37
CA PHE A 246 2.64 8.21 8.70
C PHE A 246 2.58 9.71 9.01
N GLY A 247 1.61 10.15 9.82
CA GLY A 247 1.50 11.51 10.31
C GLY A 247 2.33 11.73 11.57
N ASP A 248 2.35 12.98 12.02
CA ASP A 248 3.11 13.46 13.18
C ASP A 248 2.24 13.68 14.43
N GLY A 249 1.01 13.11 14.41
CA GLY A 249 -0.02 13.19 15.45
C GLY A 249 -0.42 14.61 15.82
N GLY A 250 -0.22 15.55 14.89
CA GLY A 250 -0.86 16.85 14.95
C GLY A 250 -2.38 16.73 15.01
N ASP A 251 -3.02 17.79 15.49
CA ASP A 251 -4.47 17.95 15.38
C ASP A 251 -4.86 17.98 13.90
N ASP A 252 -5.97 17.35 13.53
CA ASP A 252 -6.51 17.38 12.16
C ASP A 252 -7.10 18.77 11.81
N GLY A 253 -6.96 19.75 12.71
CA GLY A 253 -7.37 21.14 12.54
C GLY A 253 -8.71 21.49 13.18
N ASP A 254 -9.23 20.62 14.05
CA ASP A 254 -10.52 20.79 14.71
C ASP A 254 -10.30 21.45 16.09
N ASP A 255 -10.60 22.75 16.19
CA ASP A 255 -10.33 23.62 17.35
C ASP A 255 -11.20 23.29 18.59
N ASP A 256 -11.80 22.10 18.67
CA ASP A 256 -12.64 21.69 19.80
C ASP A 256 -11.78 21.36 21.03
N ALA A 257 -11.95 22.17 22.09
CA ALA A 257 -11.28 22.01 23.37
C ALA A 257 -11.45 20.61 24.01
N ARG A 258 -12.46 19.83 23.61
CA ARG A 258 -12.65 18.42 24.04
C ARG A 258 -11.62 17.46 23.42
N VAL A 259 -11.08 17.77 22.24
CA VAL A 259 -10.08 16.98 21.51
C VAL A 259 -8.72 16.99 22.24
N ARG A 260 -8.40 18.08 22.93
CA ARG A 260 -7.17 18.22 23.72
C ARG A 260 -7.12 17.31 24.96
N ASP A 261 -8.26 16.84 25.47
CA ASP A 261 -8.29 16.00 26.67
C ASP A 261 -8.21 14.51 26.34
N ALA A 262 -8.77 14.07 25.21
CA ALA A 262 -8.66 12.69 24.71
C ALA A 262 -7.30 12.37 24.08
N SER A 263 -6.55 13.38 23.63
CA SER A 263 -5.20 13.26 23.05
C SER A 263 -4.07 13.35 24.08
N LYS A 264 -4.36 13.67 25.36
CA LYS A 264 -3.36 13.65 26.44
C LYS A 264 -2.88 12.22 26.72
N GLY A 265 -1.73 11.88 26.13
CA GLY A 265 -1.02 10.62 26.38
C GLY A 265 -0.81 9.74 25.15
N ALA A 266 -1.38 10.09 23.99
CA ALA A 266 -1.01 9.44 22.74
C ALA A 266 0.36 9.97 22.28
N PRO A 267 1.30 9.11 21.85
CA PRO A 267 2.55 9.54 21.25
C PRO A 267 2.22 10.44 20.05
N SER A 268 2.76 11.66 20.04
CA SER A 268 2.51 12.58 18.94
C SER A 268 3.07 12.01 17.64
N ASP A 269 4.25 11.39 17.62
CA ASP A 269 4.79 10.83 16.38
C ASP A 269 5.26 9.37 16.56
N VAL A 270 4.43 8.42 16.13
CA VAL A 270 4.68 6.97 16.26
C VAL A 270 5.66 6.47 15.21
N LEU A 271 5.74 7.12 14.05
CA LEU A 271 6.51 6.62 12.91
C LEU A 271 8.02 6.52 13.21
N PRO A 272 8.71 7.55 13.76
CA PRO A 272 10.13 7.46 14.10
C PRO A 272 10.44 6.35 15.09
N LEU A 273 9.57 6.14 16.10
CA LEU A 273 9.73 5.06 17.07
C LEU A 273 9.60 3.70 16.37
N LEU A 274 8.54 3.49 15.60
CA LEU A 274 8.34 2.25 14.83
C LEU A 274 9.53 1.97 13.90
N LEU A 275 10.00 2.97 13.13
CA LEU A 275 11.16 2.84 12.25
C LEU A 275 12.44 2.52 13.03
N SER A 276 12.58 3.00 14.26
CA SER A 276 13.72 2.71 15.12
C SER A 276 13.72 1.28 15.68
N HIS A 277 12.55 0.65 15.77
CA HIS A 277 12.40 -0.75 16.21
C HIS A 277 12.48 -1.78 15.06
N LEU A 278 12.31 -1.39 13.80
CA LEU A 278 12.45 -2.32 12.66
C LEU A 278 13.81 -3.07 12.65
N PRO A 279 14.96 -2.44 12.97
CA PRO A 279 16.25 -3.13 13.09
C PRO A 279 16.32 -4.25 14.14
N GLU A 280 15.36 -4.33 15.07
CA GLU A 280 15.27 -5.41 16.07
C GLU A 280 14.78 -6.73 15.46
N LEU A 281 14.25 -6.70 14.23
CA LEU A 281 13.69 -7.87 13.56
C LEU A 281 14.77 -8.57 12.72
N PRO A 282 15.08 -9.86 12.99
CA PRO A 282 16.04 -10.60 12.18
C PRO A 282 15.57 -10.69 10.72
N VAL A 283 16.41 -10.30 9.77
CA VAL A 283 16.05 -10.21 8.34
C VAL A 283 15.74 -11.57 7.69
N ASP A 284 16.17 -12.65 8.32
CA ASP A 284 15.88 -14.02 7.88
C ASP A 284 14.54 -14.54 8.43
N GLU A 285 14.06 -14.00 9.55
CA GLU A 285 12.78 -14.36 10.17
C GLU A 285 11.65 -13.44 9.70
N TYR A 286 11.96 -12.18 9.38
CA TYR A 286 11.00 -11.14 9.06
C TYR A 286 11.27 -10.47 7.72
N ARG A 287 10.21 -10.23 6.95
CA ARG A 287 10.17 -9.38 5.76
C ARG A 287 9.24 -8.22 6.06
N ILE A 288 9.67 -6.99 5.74
CA ILE A 288 8.86 -5.79 5.94
C ILE A 288 8.47 -5.18 4.60
N ALA A 289 7.18 -4.87 4.45
CA ALA A 289 6.65 -4.09 3.33
C ALA A 289 5.81 -2.93 3.86
N ALA A 290 5.67 -1.85 3.08
CA ALA A 290 4.84 -0.71 3.44
C ALA A 290 3.89 -0.33 2.29
N VAL A 291 2.62 -0.15 2.63
CA VAL A 291 1.56 0.41 1.76
C VAL A 291 1.12 1.75 2.34
N LEU A 292 1.47 2.84 1.67
CA LEU A 292 0.99 4.17 2.05
C LEU A 292 -0.17 4.57 1.16
N HIS A 293 -1.15 5.28 1.72
CA HIS A 293 -2.28 5.79 0.97
C HIS A 293 -1.82 6.66 -0.21
N PRO A 294 -2.48 6.63 -1.39
CA PRO A 294 -2.07 7.44 -2.54
C PRO A 294 -1.94 8.94 -2.22
N ASN A 295 -2.82 9.50 -1.39
CA ASN A 295 -2.73 10.90 -0.97
C ASN A 295 -1.42 11.23 -0.22
N VAL A 296 -0.79 10.29 0.48
CA VAL A 296 0.54 10.51 1.10
C VAL A 296 1.61 10.64 0.02
N TRP A 297 1.62 9.71 -0.95
CA TRP A 297 2.54 9.73 -2.09
C TRP A 297 2.42 11.00 -2.93
N HIS A 298 1.18 11.42 -3.23
CA HIS A 298 0.92 12.54 -4.13
C HIS A 298 0.84 13.89 -3.42
N GLY A 299 0.62 13.91 -2.10
CA GLY A 299 0.69 15.11 -1.27
C GLY A 299 2.13 15.57 -1.03
N HIS A 300 3.02 14.65 -0.65
CA HIS A 300 4.42 14.97 -0.37
C HIS A 300 5.36 14.78 -1.58
N GLY A 301 4.93 14.01 -2.57
CA GLY A 301 5.73 13.66 -3.74
C GLY A 301 6.49 12.35 -3.55
N PRO A 302 6.55 11.46 -4.58
CA PRO A 302 7.23 10.17 -4.45
C PRO A 302 8.72 10.21 -4.15
N GLY A 303 9.41 11.30 -4.47
CA GLY A 303 10.81 11.50 -4.09
C GLY A 303 10.96 11.68 -2.57
N GLN A 304 10.09 12.51 -1.96
CA GLN A 304 10.13 12.81 -0.53
C GLN A 304 9.85 11.56 0.31
N ILE A 305 8.84 10.76 -0.06
CA ILE A 305 8.53 9.50 0.62
C ILE A 305 9.72 8.53 0.60
N ARG A 306 10.39 8.41 -0.56
CA ARG A 306 11.56 7.55 -0.67
C ARG A 306 12.71 8.05 0.19
N LEU A 307 12.94 9.36 0.28
CA LEU A 307 13.97 9.95 1.13
C LEU A 307 13.69 9.73 2.62
N TRP A 308 12.44 9.91 3.06
CA TRP A 308 12.07 9.67 4.46
C TRP A 308 12.21 8.20 4.87
N LEU A 309 11.92 7.27 3.96
CA LEU A 309 11.98 5.83 4.22
C LEU A 309 13.28 5.17 3.72
N ASP A 310 14.26 5.96 3.29
CA ASP A 310 15.49 5.50 2.64
C ASP A 310 16.31 4.56 3.53
N GLY A 311 16.48 4.91 4.81
CA GLY A 311 17.16 4.06 5.79
C GLY A 311 16.46 2.71 6.00
N ALA A 312 15.13 2.71 6.12
CA ALA A 312 14.35 1.49 6.25
C ALA A 312 14.40 0.65 4.96
N ALA A 313 14.33 1.29 3.79
CA ALA A 313 14.42 0.62 2.48
C ALA A 313 15.77 -0.08 2.30
N ARG A 314 16.88 0.58 2.66
CA ARG A 314 18.21 -0.04 2.70
C ARG A 314 18.34 -1.17 3.71
N ALA A 315 17.60 -1.10 4.81
CA ALA A 315 17.50 -2.20 5.78
C ALA A 315 16.59 -3.35 5.29
N GLY A 316 15.97 -3.19 4.11
CA GLY A 316 15.17 -4.23 3.45
C GLY A 316 13.67 -3.96 3.40
N LEU A 317 13.16 -2.81 3.85
CA LEU A 317 11.74 -2.47 3.71
C LEU A 317 11.34 -2.31 2.24
N THR A 318 10.24 -2.94 1.83
CA THR A 318 9.70 -2.80 0.46
C THR A 318 8.58 -1.78 0.40
N LEU A 319 8.77 -0.67 -0.34
CA LEU A 319 7.71 0.28 -0.64
C LEU A 319 6.79 -0.26 -1.74
N VAL A 320 5.58 -0.66 -1.38
CA VAL A 320 4.60 -1.25 -2.30
C VAL A 320 3.92 -0.17 -3.12
N ASP A 321 3.66 -0.46 -4.39
CA ASP A 321 2.92 0.46 -5.25
C ASP A 321 1.46 0.63 -4.76
N PRO A 322 1.00 1.86 -4.50
CA PRO A 322 -0.29 2.10 -3.87
C PRO A 322 -1.50 1.90 -4.79
N VAL A 323 -1.29 1.68 -6.09
CA VAL A 323 -2.36 1.50 -7.09
C VAL A 323 -2.51 0.03 -7.46
N THR A 324 -1.40 -0.64 -7.76
CA THR A 324 -1.38 -1.94 -8.44
C THR A 324 -1.06 -3.13 -7.54
N ASP A 325 -0.23 -2.94 -6.50
CA ASP A 325 0.38 -4.05 -5.74
C ASP A 325 -0.12 -4.18 -4.29
N TRP A 326 -0.85 -3.18 -3.77
CA TRP A 326 -1.21 -3.13 -2.34
C TRP A 326 -2.08 -4.31 -1.87
N ARG A 327 -3.00 -4.80 -2.70
CA ARG A 327 -3.87 -5.96 -2.39
C ARG A 327 -3.06 -7.24 -2.31
N GLN A 328 -2.07 -7.40 -3.18
CA GLN A 328 -1.18 -8.54 -3.23
C GLN A 328 -0.30 -8.58 -1.98
N ALA A 329 0.21 -7.42 -1.55
CA ALA A 329 0.94 -7.28 -0.29
C ALA A 329 0.06 -7.61 0.93
N LEU A 330 -1.17 -7.11 0.95
CA LEU A 330 -2.16 -7.43 1.98
C LEU A 330 -2.45 -8.94 2.07
N ILE A 331 -2.75 -9.59 0.93
CA ILE A 331 -2.99 -11.03 0.86
C ILE A 331 -1.74 -11.84 1.25
N ALA A 332 -0.54 -11.30 1.02
CA ALA A 332 0.76 -11.92 1.33
C ALA A 332 1.23 -11.75 2.78
N ALA A 333 0.61 -10.83 3.55
CA ALA A 333 0.99 -10.53 4.93
C ALA A 333 0.67 -11.68 5.89
N ASP A 334 1.46 -11.81 6.95
CA ASP A 334 1.18 -12.65 8.12
C ASP A 334 0.63 -11.81 9.28
N ALA A 335 1.04 -10.55 9.39
CA ALA A 335 0.49 -9.55 10.29
C ALA A 335 0.55 -8.16 9.66
N VAL A 336 -0.30 -7.26 10.15
CA VAL A 336 -0.35 -5.85 9.74
C VAL A 336 -0.10 -4.94 10.93
N VAL A 337 0.75 -3.93 10.77
CA VAL A 337 0.88 -2.80 11.69
C VAL A 337 0.34 -1.58 10.96
N GLY A 338 -0.78 -1.04 11.42
CA GLY A 338 -1.50 -0.03 10.65
C GLY A 338 -2.32 0.92 11.49
N ASP A 339 -3.12 1.74 10.81
CA ASP A 339 -4.04 2.69 11.43
C ASP A 339 -5.51 2.34 11.13
N PHE A 340 -6.41 3.30 11.29
CA PHE A 340 -7.86 3.18 11.06
C PHE A 340 -8.26 3.14 9.57
N GLY A 341 -7.31 2.99 8.64
CA GLY A 341 -7.57 2.95 7.21
C GLY A 341 -8.22 1.66 6.67
N SER A 342 -8.75 1.72 5.45
CA SER A 342 -9.40 0.57 4.79
C SER A 342 -8.45 -0.62 4.57
N VAL A 343 -7.14 -0.40 4.45
CA VAL A 343 -6.16 -1.48 4.29
C VAL A 343 -6.13 -2.36 5.55
N SER A 344 -6.04 -1.75 6.74
CA SER A 344 -6.14 -2.46 8.02
C SER A 344 -7.45 -3.24 8.13
N TYR A 345 -8.56 -2.61 7.74
CA TYR A 345 -9.88 -3.23 7.80
C TYR A 345 -10.02 -4.43 6.85
N TYR A 346 -9.54 -4.33 5.60
CA TYR A 346 -9.53 -5.46 4.67
C TYR A 346 -8.61 -6.59 5.13
N ALA A 347 -7.49 -6.28 5.79
CA ALA A 347 -6.59 -7.29 6.36
C ALA A 347 -7.33 -8.12 7.42
N ALA A 348 -7.99 -7.44 8.35
CA ALA A 348 -8.84 -8.09 9.34
C ALA A 348 -9.99 -8.89 8.68
N ALA A 349 -10.63 -8.33 7.65
CA ALA A 349 -11.72 -9.02 6.95
C ALA A 349 -11.30 -10.34 6.28
N ILE A 350 -10.03 -10.50 5.88
CA ILE A 350 -9.49 -11.76 5.34
C ILE A 350 -8.82 -12.67 6.39
N GLY A 351 -8.90 -12.29 7.67
CA GLY A 351 -8.36 -13.03 8.81
C GLY A 351 -6.88 -12.77 9.10
N THR A 352 -6.29 -11.69 8.58
CA THR A 352 -4.93 -11.28 8.93
C THR A 352 -4.98 -10.42 10.20
N PRO A 353 -4.22 -10.76 11.25
CA PRO A 353 -4.25 -10.00 12.48
C PRO A 353 -3.60 -8.62 12.31
N VAL A 354 -4.16 -7.64 13.01
CA VAL A 354 -3.80 -6.22 12.89
C VAL A 354 -3.43 -5.66 14.25
N LEU A 355 -2.24 -5.06 14.33
CA LEU A 355 -1.78 -4.25 15.45
C LEU A 355 -1.98 -2.77 15.09
N VAL A 356 -2.91 -2.10 15.77
CA VAL A 356 -3.24 -0.71 15.50
C VAL A 356 -2.25 0.20 16.20
N ALA A 357 -1.47 0.93 15.39
CA ALA A 357 -0.43 1.85 15.82
C ALA A 357 -0.89 3.31 15.91
N ALA A 358 -1.85 3.71 15.08
CA ALA A 358 -2.48 5.04 15.15
C ALA A 358 -4.02 4.89 15.05
N PRO A 359 -4.77 5.10 16.15
CA PRO A 359 -6.21 4.81 16.17
C PRO A 359 -7.08 5.91 15.57
N GLY A 360 -6.57 7.14 15.37
CA GLY A 360 -7.26 8.25 14.69
C GLY A 360 -8.68 8.53 15.18
N VAL A 361 -8.86 8.58 16.50
CA VAL A 361 -10.17 8.61 17.16
C VAL A 361 -11.04 9.82 16.78
N THR A 362 -10.46 10.89 16.25
CA THR A 362 -11.15 12.14 15.87
C THR A 362 -11.76 12.11 14.47
N VAL A 363 -11.22 11.29 13.56
CA VAL A 363 -11.54 11.33 12.11
C VAL A 363 -12.55 10.27 11.69
N ILE A 364 -12.80 9.31 12.58
CA ILE A 364 -13.73 8.21 12.38
C ILE A 364 -15.09 8.54 12.98
N GLU A 365 -16.16 8.19 12.26
CA GLU A 365 -17.50 8.21 12.84
C GLU A 365 -17.58 7.16 13.96
N GLN A 366 -17.91 7.57 15.19
CA GLN A 366 -17.86 6.71 16.38
C GLN A 366 -18.83 5.53 16.30
N ALA A 367 -19.96 5.72 15.62
CA ALA A 367 -20.93 4.66 15.35
C ALA A 367 -20.55 3.75 14.17
N SER A 368 -19.42 3.99 13.50
CA SER A 368 -19.00 3.20 12.34
C SER A 368 -18.36 1.87 12.72
N GLN A 369 -18.46 0.91 11.80
CA GLN A 369 -17.78 -0.39 11.87
C GLN A 369 -16.25 -0.28 11.99
N ILE A 370 -15.64 0.80 11.47
CA ILE A 370 -14.18 1.02 11.60
C ILE A 370 -13.85 1.40 13.04
N ALA A 371 -14.66 2.26 13.68
CA ALA A 371 -14.44 2.63 15.07
C ALA A 371 -14.58 1.43 16.02
N GLU A 372 -15.53 0.54 15.75
CA GLU A 372 -15.65 -0.74 16.48
C GLU A 372 -14.43 -1.63 16.30
N PHE A 373 -14.00 -1.87 15.06
CA PHE A 373 -12.76 -2.60 14.77
C PHE A 373 -11.55 -2.00 15.49
N VAL A 374 -11.38 -0.69 15.41
CA VAL A 374 -10.28 0.01 16.07
C VAL A 374 -10.37 -0.19 17.58
N ARG A 375 -11.53 -0.10 18.22
CA ARG A 375 -11.66 -0.34 19.68
C ARG A 375 -11.26 -1.76 20.09
N GLU A 376 -11.55 -2.76 19.27
CA GLU A 376 -11.32 -4.17 19.60
C GLU A 376 -9.92 -4.70 19.23
N ALA A 377 -9.28 -4.11 18.23
CA ALA A 377 -7.98 -4.56 17.74
C ALA A 377 -6.84 -4.30 18.76
N PRO A 378 -5.85 -5.20 18.87
CA PRO A 378 -4.64 -4.98 19.66
C PRO A 378 -3.97 -3.64 19.32
N ARG A 379 -3.42 -2.96 20.34
CA ARG A 379 -2.70 -1.68 20.20
C ARG A 379 -1.20 -1.90 20.22
N LEU A 380 -0.49 -1.21 19.33
CA LEU A 380 0.96 -1.10 19.42
C LEU A 380 1.31 -0.21 20.63
N ASP A 381 2.20 -0.68 21.49
CA ASP A 381 2.96 0.18 22.38
C ASP A 381 4.26 0.59 21.66
N PRO A 382 4.39 1.86 21.24
CA PRO A 382 5.55 2.31 20.48
C PRO A 382 6.80 2.53 21.34
N TYR A 383 6.69 2.41 22.67
CA TYR A 383 7.82 2.51 23.59
C TYR A 383 8.36 1.14 24.01
N ALA A 384 7.66 0.06 23.66
CA ALA A 384 8.08 -1.32 23.90
C ALA A 384 8.73 -1.94 22.64
N PRO A 385 9.63 -2.93 22.80
CA PRO A 385 10.20 -3.65 21.68
C PRO A 385 9.13 -4.21 20.74
N LEU A 386 9.38 -4.15 19.43
CA LEU A 386 8.37 -4.51 18.42
C LEU A 386 8.18 -6.03 18.32
N ARG A 387 9.27 -6.80 18.43
CA ARG A 387 9.25 -8.25 18.20
C ARG A 387 8.29 -9.01 19.13
N PRO A 388 8.29 -8.82 20.46
CA PRO A 388 7.37 -9.53 21.35
C PRO A 388 5.90 -9.22 21.05
N GLN A 389 5.58 -7.99 20.64
CA GLN A 389 4.22 -7.59 20.28
C GLN A 389 3.75 -8.28 19.00
N LEU A 390 4.62 -8.38 17.99
CA LEU A 390 4.35 -9.13 16.76
C LEU A 390 4.18 -10.63 17.04
N ASP A 391 5.08 -11.23 17.83
CA ASP A 391 5.02 -12.65 18.20
C ASP A 391 3.70 -12.98 18.93
N ALA A 392 3.26 -12.11 19.84
CA ALA A 392 1.98 -12.26 20.54
C ALA A 392 0.79 -12.26 19.56
N VAL A 393 0.72 -11.27 18.67
CA VAL A 393 -0.35 -11.15 17.68
C VAL A 393 -0.35 -12.30 16.68
N LEU A 394 0.83 -12.76 16.25
CA LEU A 394 1.00 -13.90 15.36
C LEU A 394 0.67 -15.24 16.02
N THR A 395 0.80 -15.34 17.34
CA THR A 395 0.50 -16.55 18.12
C THR A 395 -0.97 -16.64 18.48
N ASP A 396 -1.57 -15.55 18.96
CA ASP A 396 -3.00 -15.48 19.30
C ASP A 396 -3.86 -15.55 18.03
N GLY A 397 -3.44 -14.85 16.96
CA GLY A 397 -4.15 -14.84 15.68
C GLY A 397 -5.57 -14.27 15.76
N ARG A 398 -5.93 -13.61 16.87
CA ARG A 398 -7.26 -13.07 17.10
C ARG A 398 -7.52 -11.88 16.18
N VAL A 399 -8.65 -11.94 15.49
CA VAL A 399 -9.14 -10.88 14.62
C VAL A 399 -10.56 -10.53 15.03
N PRO A 400 -10.91 -9.24 15.20
CA PRO A 400 -12.30 -8.82 15.41
C PRO A 400 -13.23 -9.39 14.32
N PRO A 401 -14.43 -9.89 14.67
CA PRO A 401 -15.34 -10.51 13.70
C PRO A 401 -16.03 -9.48 12.78
N GLY A 402 -16.19 -8.24 13.24
CA GLY A 402 -16.88 -7.16 12.52
C GLY A 402 -16.38 -6.98 11.07
N PRO A 403 -15.07 -6.82 10.83
CA PRO A 403 -14.51 -6.70 9.48
C PRO A 403 -14.97 -7.76 8.48
N ALA A 404 -14.96 -9.04 8.85
CA ALA A 404 -15.37 -10.12 7.94
C ALA A 404 -16.88 -10.08 7.66
N ALA A 405 -17.68 -9.71 8.67
CA ALA A 405 -19.15 -9.68 8.56
C ALA A 405 -19.69 -8.44 7.84
N LEU A 406 -19.04 -7.29 7.97
CA LEU A 406 -19.61 -5.99 7.60
C LEU A 406 -18.95 -5.35 6.37
N THR A 407 -17.83 -5.90 5.86
CA THR A 407 -17.20 -5.40 4.63
C THR A 407 -18.18 -5.44 3.44
N THR A 408 -18.86 -6.57 3.26
CA THR A 408 -19.93 -6.70 2.27
C THR A 408 -20.91 -7.81 2.63
N SER A 409 -22.20 -7.63 2.28
CA SER A 409 -23.24 -8.65 2.44
C SER A 409 -23.48 -9.51 1.19
N CYS A 410 -22.77 -9.24 0.09
CA CYS A 410 -22.89 -9.98 -1.17
C CYS A 410 -21.51 -10.38 -1.73
N PRO A 411 -20.72 -11.16 -0.96
CA PRO A 411 -19.36 -11.52 -1.34
C PRO A 411 -19.34 -12.35 -2.63
N GLY A 412 -18.55 -11.90 -3.60
CA GLY A 412 -18.39 -12.53 -4.92
C GLY A 412 -19.46 -12.15 -5.96
N GLU A 413 -20.45 -11.33 -5.58
CA GLU A 413 -21.56 -10.95 -6.47
C GLU A 413 -21.45 -9.53 -7.01
N SER A 414 -20.45 -8.74 -6.58
CA SER A 414 -20.40 -7.30 -6.85
C SER A 414 -20.34 -7.00 -8.35
N ALA A 415 -19.60 -7.82 -9.12
CA ALA A 415 -19.48 -7.68 -10.56
C ALA A 415 -20.84 -7.72 -11.28
N GLY A 416 -21.66 -8.72 -10.95
CA GLY A 416 -22.98 -8.89 -11.54
C GLY A 416 -23.92 -7.75 -11.17
N ARG A 417 -24.00 -7.44 -9.87
CA ARG A 417 -24.89 -6.39 -9.33
C ARG A 417 -24.54 -5.00 -9.86
N LEU A 418 -23.25 -4.67 -9.96
CA LEU A 418 -22.80 -3.40 -10.53
C LEU A 418 -23.07 -3.31 -12.02
N ARG A 419 -22.82 -4.39 -12.78
CA ARG A 419 -23.05 -4.37 -14.22
C ARG A 419 -24.55 -4.26 -14.53
N GLU A 420 -25.39 -5.01 -13.83
CA GLU A 420 -26.85 -4.88 -13.93
C GLU A 420 -27.30 -3.44 -13.65
N LEU A 421 -26.81 -2.83 -12.55
CA LEU A 421 -27.10 -1.44 -12.22
C LEU A 421 -26.66 -0.48 -13.34
N PHE A 422 -25.42 -0.60 -13.81
CA PHE A 422 -24.87 0.30 -14.83
C PHE A 422 -25.64 0.21 -16.14
N TYR A 423 -25.96 -0.98 -16.62
CA TYR A 423 -26.71 -1.15 -17.87
C TYR A 423 -28.16 -0.68 -17.76
N ARG A 424 -28.78 -0.84 -16.58
CA ARG A 424 -30.09 -0.25 -16.29
C ARG A 424 -30.04 1.28 -16.36
N LEU A 425 -29.03 1.92 -15.77
CA LEU A 425 -28.86 3.38 -15.84
C LEU A 425 -28.56 3.87 -17.26
N ILE A 426 -27.74 3.14 -18.02
CA ILE A 426 -27.45 3.45 -19.44
C ILE A 426 -28.71 3.31 -20.32
N GLY A 427 -29.68 2.46 -19.91
CA GLY A 427 -30.91 2.21 -20.66
C GLY A 427 -30.74 1.26 -21.84
N ILE A 428 -29.79 0.32 -21.77
CA ILE A 428 -29.62 -0.74 -22.79
C ILE A 428 -29.50 -2.13 -22.13
N PRO A 429 -29.84 -3.23 -22.83
CA PRO A 429 -29.70 -4.58 -22.26
C PRO A 429 -28.25 -4.94 -21.94
N GLU A 430 -28.05 -5.57 -20.78
CA GLU A 430 -26.77 -6.15 -20.36
C GLU A 430 -26.29 -7.25 -21.35
N PRO A 431 -24.99 -7.36 -21.63
CA PRO A 431 -24.43 -8.48 -22.38
C PRO A 431 -24.69 -9.83 -21.70
N ALA A 432 -24.96 -10.87 -22.50
CA ALA A 432 -25.23 -12.22 -22.01
C ALA A 432 -24.00 -12.93 -21.38
N ALA A 433 -22.78 -12.45 -21.67
CA ALA A 433 -21.55 -13.02 -21.09
C ALA A 433 -21.44 -12.68 -19.59
N PRO A 434 -20.81 -13.53 -18.74
CA PRO A 434 -20.68 -13.26 -17.30
C PRO A 434 -20.00 -11.92 -16.97
N ALA A 435 -20.41 -11.29 -15.85
CA ALA A 435 -19.76 -10.10 -15.32
C ALA A 435 -18.48 -10.51 -14.57
N LEU A 436 -17.33 -10.01 -15.00
CA LEU A 436 -16.03 -10.42 -14.46
C LEU A 436 -15.20 -9.22 -14.05
N LEU A 437 -14.60 -9.30 -12.86
CA LEU A 437 -13.58 -8.35 -12.38
C LEU A 437 -12.19 -8.84 -12.79
N ASP A 438 -11.27 -7.91 -13.02
CA ASP A 438 -9.91 -8.28 -13.41
C ASP A 438 -9.15 -8.98 -12.29
N PRO A 439 -8.50 -10.13 -12.57
CA PRO A 439 -7.66 -10.79 -11.59
C PRO A 439 -6.52 -9.86 -11.15
N LEU A 440 -6.13 -9.94 -9.89
CA LEU A 440 -4.96 -9.19 -9.41
C LEU A 440 -3.69 -9.70 -10.13
N PRO A 441 -2.89 -8.84 -10.77
CA PRO A 441 -1.67 -9.27 -11.46
C PRO A 441 -0.64 -9.81 -10.46
N LEU A 442 0.27 -10.66 -10.93
CA LEU A 442 1.45 -11.05 -10.14
C LEU A 442 2.43 -9.86 -10.13
N PRO A 443 2.83 -9.33 -8.96
CA PRO A 443 3.78 -8.22 -8.90
C PRO A 443 5.16 -8.61 -9.46
N ALA A 444 5.94 -7.60 -9.86
CA ALA A 444 7.35 -7.80 -10.19
C ALA A 444 8.10 -8.40 -8.98
N HIS A 445 9.10 -9.24 -9.24
CA HIS A 445 9.89 -9.86 -8.19
C HIS A 445 10.79 -8.82 -7.48
N ARG A 446 10.62 -8.68 -6.15
CA ARG A 446 11.33 -7.71 -5.29
C ARG A 446 12.15 -8.44 -4.22
N PRO A 447 13.39 -8.87 -4.53
CA PRO A 447 14.21 -9.59 -3.58
C PRO A 447 14.56 -8.73 -2.35
N ALA A 448 14.75 -9.39 -1.21
CA ALA A 448 15.23 -8.75 0.01
C ALA A 448 16.73 -8.44 -0.08
N ARG A 449 17.07 -7.28 -0.65
CA ARG A 449 18.46 -6.78 -0.68
C ARG A 449 18.62 -5.74 0.41
N ALA A 450 19.32 -6.09 1.48
CA ALA A 450 19.77 -5.13 2.48
C ALA A 450 21.10 -4.54 2.03
N THR A 451 21.16 -3.21 1.88
CA THR A 451 22.40 -2.47 1.66
C THR A 451 22.87 -1.72 2.89
N ALA A 452 22.04 -1.63 3.93
CA ALA A 452 22.49 -1.23 5.25
C ALA A 452 23.42 -2.30 5.85
N PRO A 453 24.42 -1.92 6.67
CA PRO A 453 25.26 -2.87 7.38
C PRO A 453 24.44 -3.87 8.20
N LEU A 454 24.84 -5.14 8.16
CA LEU A 454 24.22 -6.24 8.88
C LEU A 454 25.10 -6.62 10.07
N ARG A 455 24.55 -6.52 11.28
CA ARG A 455 25.12 -7.19 12.45
C ARG A 455 24.68 -8.65 12.43
N VAL A 456 25.64 -9.56 12.47
CA VAL A 456 25.39 -11.00 12.37
C VAL A 456 25.89 -11.65 13.66
N LEU A 457 24.99 -12.31 14.38
CA LEU A 457 25.32 -13.12 15.54
C LEU A 457 25.35 -14.59 15.13
N THR A 458 26.41 -15.30 15.51
CA THR A 458 26.59 -16.71 15.16
C THR A 458 26.97 -17.59 16.34
N GLU A 459 26.40 -18.79 16.39
CA GLU A 459 26.82 -19.84 17.32
C GLU A 459 27.29 -21.05 16.52
N VAL A 460 28.54 -21.44 16.71
CA VAL A 460 29.17 -22.50 15.94
C VAL A 460 29.21 -23.79 16.76
N GLY A 461 28.43 -24.78 16.32
CA GLY A 461 28.56 -26.17 16.77
C GLY A 461 29.50 -26.98 15.87
N HIS A 462 29.59 -28.29 16.11
CA HIS A 462 30.52 -29.17 15.37
C HIS A 462 30.21 -29.25 13.86
N ARG A 463 28.93 -29.20 13.45
CA ARG A 463 28.51 -29.24 12.03
C ARG A 463 27.32 -28.33 11.71
N GLU A 464 26.95 -27.48 12.65
CA GLU A 464 25.81 -26.59 12.56
C GLU A 464 26.25 -25.19 12.96
N VAL A 465 25.84 -24.19 12.18
CA VAL A 465 25.98 -22.78 12.52
C VAL A 465 24.59 -22.20 12.65
N SER A 466 24.25 -21.72 13.84
CA SER A 466 23.06 -20.90 14.04
C SER A 466 23.40 -19.45 13.78
N LEU A 467 22.54 -18.71 13.07
CA LEU A 467 22.77 -17.29 12.82
C LEU A 467 21.50 -16.45 12.91
N ARG A 468 21.67 -15.20 13.34
CA ARG A 468 20.67 -14.13 13.31
C ARG A 468 21.30 -12.88 12.72
N ARG A 469 20.61 -12.24 11.76
CA ARG A 469 21.12 -11.06 11.05
C ARG A 469 20.18 -9.87 11.21
N PHE A 470 20.72 -8.72 11.58
CA PHE A 470 19.98 -7.50 11.88
C PHE A 470 20.50 -6.36 11.02
N ALA A 471 19.64 -5.78 10.17
CA ALA A 471 20.02 -4.69 9.28
C ALA A 471 19.89 -3.34 9.99
N ALA A 472 20.91 -2.49 9.82
CA ALA A 472 20.97 -1.16 10.46
C ALA A 472 20.83 -1.19 12.00
N ALA A 473 21.30 -2.27 12.64
CA ALA A 473 21.29 -2.39 14.09
C ALA A 473 22.11 -1.25 14.72
N ARG A 474 21.48 -0.48 15.60
CA ARG A 474 22.09 0.67 16.29
C ARG A 474 23.02 0.26 17.43
N TYR A 475 22.71 -0.87 18.05
CA TYR A 475 23.42 -1.48 19.15
C TYR A 475 23.70 -2.93 18.83
N GLU A 476 24.59 -3.56 19.61
CA GLU A 476 24.79 -5.00 19.51
C GLU A 476 23.46 -5.69 19.83
N PRO A 477 22.93 -6.53 18.92
CA PRO A 477 21.66 -7.21 19.18
C PRO A 477 21.77 -8.16 20.37
N ASP A 478 20.69 -8.27 21.15
CA ASP A 478 20.68 -9.18 22.29
C ASP A 478 20.74 -10.66 21.87
N GLY A 479 21.32 -11.48 22.74
CA GLY A 479 21.32 -12.94 22.68
C GLY A 479 22.70 -13.55 22.49
N PRO A 480 22.78 -14.89 22.43
CA PRO A 480 24.05 -15.60 22.38
C PRO A 480 24.71 -15.52 20.99
N GLY A 481 26.02 -15.78 20.98
CA GLY A 481 26.84 -15.92 19.78
C GLY A 481 27.94 -14.87 19.65
N ASP A 482 28.89 -15.15 18.77
CA ASP A 482 29.93 -14.22 18.35
C ASP A 482 29.41 -13.34 17.21
N GLY A 483 29.71 -12.05 17.27
CA GLY A 483 29.27 -11.03 16.32
C GLY A 483 30.28 -10.75 15.22
N HIS A 484 29.82 -10.63 13.97
CA HIS A 484 30.59 -10.08 12.86
C HIS A 484 29.77 -9.07 12.03
N LEU A 485 30.46 -8.21 11.31
CA LEU A 485 29.88 -7.19 10.45
C LEU A 485 29.88 -7.65 8.99
N ALA A 486 28.68 -7.83 8.41
CA ALA A 486 28.50 -8.07 6.98
C ALA A 486 27.98 -6.80 6.28
N VAL A 487 28.66 -6.35 5.24
CA VAL A 487 28.35 -5.07 4.57
C VAL A 487 28.19 -5.29 3.08
N HIS A 488 27.14 -4.72 2.53
CA HIS A 488 26.94 -4.71 1.08
C HIS A 488 27.83 -3.64 0.44
N GLU A 489 28.48 -3.92 -0.71
CA GLU A 489 29.38 -2.96 -1.39
C GLU A 489 28.68 -1.62 -1.72
N ASP A 490 27.43 -1.67 -2.18
CA ASP A 490 26.57 -0.47 -2.41
C ASP A 490 26.02 0.20 -1.11
N THR A 491 26.68 0.03 0.04
CA THR A 491 26.28 0.73 1.29
C THR A 491 26.42 2.25 1.14
N LEU A 492 25.56 3.01 1.81
CA LEU A 492 25.71 4.48 1.89
C LEU A 492 26.77 4.93 2.91
N ASP A 493 27.26 4.03 3.75
CA ASP A 493 28.32 4.31 4.72
C ASP A 493 29.61 3.62 4.26
N PRO A 494 30.50 4.31 3.52
CA PRO A 494 31.78 3.75 3.12
C PRO A 494 32.65 3.34 4.30
N GLY A 495 32.52 4.01 5.46
CA GLY A 495 33.28 3.67 6.66
C GLY A 495 32.92 2.28 7.20
N ALA A 496 31.70 1.81 6.97
CA ALA A 496 31.30 0.45 7.32
C ALA A 496 32.06 -0.61 6.50
N LEU A 497 32.45 -0.33 5.25
CA LEU A 497 33.23 -1.26 4.42
C LEU A 497 34.62 -1.50 5.00
N ASP A 498 35.24 -0.47 5.59
CA ASP A 498 36.58 -0.57 6.18
C ASP A 498 36.59 -1.38 7.49
N LEU A 499 35.42 -1.53 8.11
CA LEU A 499 35.20 -2.32 9.34
C LEU A 499 34.56 -3.69 9.05
N ALA A 500 34.20 -3.98 7.81
CA ALA A 500 33.48 -5.20 7.46
C ALA A 500 34.36 -6.44 7.61
N ASP A 501 33.82 -7.49 8.23
CA ASP A 501 34.42 -8.83 8.23
C ASP A 501 34.04 -9.60 6.95
N LEU A 502 32.83 -9.32 6.44
CA LEU A 502 32.27 -9.88 5.21
C LEU A 502 31.76 -8.76 4.29
N ILE A 503 32.25 -8.69 3.05
CA ILE A 503 31.69 -7.80 2.02
C ILE A 503 30.87 -8.60 1.01
N LEU A 504 29.67 -8.10 0.71
CA LEU A 504 28.66 -8.74 -0.13
C LEU A 504 28.36 -7.90 -1.38
N GLN A 505 28.10 -8.57 -2.50
CA GLN A 505 27.52 -7.95 -3.70
C GLN A 505 26.52 -8.90 -4.36
N HIS A 506 25.62 -8.37 -5.18
CA HIS A 506 24.63 -9.14 -5.91
C HIS A 506 24.74 -8.88 -7.41
N THR A 507 24.71 -9.95 -8.20
CA THR A 507 24.44 -9.82 -9.63
C THR A 507 22.97 -9.48 -9.88
N PRO A 508 22.63 -8.76 -10.96
CA PRO A 508 21.22 -8.52 -11.29
C PRO A 508 20.45 -9.83 -11.51
N PRO A 509 19.13 -9.85 -11.25
CA PRO A 509 18.32 -11.03 -11.50
C PRO A 509 18.48 -11.56 -12.94
N GLY A 510 18.73 -12.86 -13.06
CA GLY A 510 18.91 -13.53 -14.36
C GLY A 510 20.26 -13.25 -15.05
N ARG A 511 21.23 -12.63 -14.37
CA ARG A 511 22.55 -12.33 -14.92
C ARG A 511 23.68 -12.76 -13.96
N PRO A 512 23.87 -14.07 -13.71
CA PRO A 512 24.93 -14.58 -12.81
C PRO A 512 26.35 -14.16 -13.24
N ASP A 513 26.58 -13.95 -14.54
CA ASP A 513 27.87 -13.56 -15.11
C ASP A 513 27.81 -12.11 -15.63
N ASP A 514 27.51 -11.14 -14.76
CA ASP A 514 27.44 -9.72 -15.16
C ASP A 514 28.84 -9.18 -15.49
N PRO A 515 29.13 -8.79 -16.75
CA PRO A 515 30.46 -8.34 -17.15
C PRO A 515 30.89 -7.04 -16.46
N ARG A 516 29.97 -6.30 -15.82
CA ARG A 516 30.29 -5.08 -15.06
C ARG A 516 30.94 -5.39 -13.71
N LEU A 517 30.72 -6.59 -13.17
CA LEU A 517 31.35 -7.07 -11.94
C LEU A 517 32.54 -7.99 -12.25
N GLY A 518 32.57 -8.60 -13.44
CA GLY A 518 33.58 -9.59 -13.81
C GLY A 518 33.35 -10.94 -13.11
N PRO A 519 34.28 -11.89 -13.26
CA PRO A 519 34.19 -13.18 -12.58
C PRO A 519 34.15 -13.01 -11.05
N PRO A 520 33.35 -13.81 -10.32
CA PRO A 520 33.19 -13.67 -8.87
C PRO A 520 34.50 -13.60 -8.08
N ARG A 521 35.50 -14.40 -8.48
CA ARG A 521 36.83 -14.41 -7.86
C ARG A 521 37.62 -13.13 -8.08
N GLN A 522 37.54 -12.58 -9.28
CA GLN A 522 38.25 -11.36 -9.61
C GLN A 522 37.66 -10.21 -8.79
N TRP A 523 36.34 -10.05 -8.81
CA TRP A 523 35.64 -9.06 -7.99
C TRP A 523 36.01 -9.20 -6.50
N ALA A 524 35.97 -10.42 -5.97
CA ALA A 524 36.27 -10.66 -4.57
C ALA A 524 37.73 -10.34 -4.21
N ALA A 525 38.69 -10.67 -5.08
CA ALA A 525 40.09 -10.31 -4.88
C ALA A 525 40.30 -8.79 -4.86
N GLU A 526 39.65 -8.05 -5.77
CA GLU A 526 39.70 -6.59 -5.82
C GLU A 526 39.09 -5.95 -4.56
N VAL A 527 37.99 -6.51 -4.04
CA VAL A 527 37.37 -6.05 -2.78
C VAL A 527 38.27 -6.31 -1.58
N LEU A 528 38.88 -7.50 -1.48
CA LEU A 528 39.75 -7.87 -0.36
C LEU A 528 41.09 -7.11 -0.36
N ASP A 529 41.58 -6.68 -1.53
CA ASP A 529 42.72 -5.78 -1.61
C ASP A 529 42.34 -4.37 -1.11
N ARG A 530 41.19 -3.84 -1.56
CA ARG A 530 40.67 -2.53 -1.13
C ARG A 530 40.40 -2.46 0.37
N HIS A 531 39.74 -3.45 0.95
CA HIS A 531 39.30 -3.44 2.35
C HIS A 531 40.08 -4.45 3.19
N ARG A 532 41.08 -3.95 3.93
CA ARG A 532 42.06 -4.79 4.66
C ARG A 532 41.45 -5.60 5.81
N SER A 533 40.41 -5.08 6.47
CA SER A 533 39.71 -5.76 7.57
C SER A 533 38.80 -6.89 7.09
N CYS A 534 38.43 -6.89 5.81
CA CYS A 534 37.54 -7.90 5.22
C CYS A 534 38.26 -9.25 5.14
N ALA A 535 37.68 -10.26 5.80
CA ALA A 535 38.18 -11.62 5.84
C ALA A 535 37.62 -12.48 4.71
N LEU A 536 36.37 -12.21 4.30
CA LEU A 536 35.64 -12.96 3.27
C LEU A 536 34.86 -11.99 2.37
N ALA A 537 34.95 -12.14 1.06
CA ALA A 537 34.09 -11.42 0.12
C ALA A 537 33.19 -12.42 -0.61
N ALA A 538 31.90 -12.13 -0.77
CA ALA A 538 30.97 -13.03 -1.44
C ALA A 538 30.07 -12.32 -2.47
N LEU A 539 30.03 -12.87 -3.68
CA LEU A 539 29.17 -12.43 -4.77
C LEU A 539 27.98 -13.38 -4.89
N VAL A 540 26.78 -12.84 -4.67
CA VAL A 540 25.52 -13.56 -4.85
C VAL A 540 25.17 -13.60 -6.33
N THR A 541 25.24 -14.80 -6.91
CA THR A 541 25.07 -15.06 -8.35
C THR A 541 23.67 -15.56 -8.71
N GLY A 542 22.88 -15.95 -7.70
CA GLY A 542 21.53 -16.48 -7.90
C GLY A 542 20.68 -16.42 -6.64
N PRO A 543 19.43 -16.89 -6.70
CA PRO A 543 18.51 -16.88 -5.56
C PRO A 543 18.95 -17.79 -4.39
N ASP A 544 19.68 -18.86 -4.69
CA ASP A 544 20.11 -19.88 -3.73
C ASP A 544 21.65 -20.08 -3.72
N SER A 545 22.40 -19.24 -4.46
CA SER A 545 23.85 -19.45 -4.68
C SER A 545 24.69 -18.19 -4.57
N CYS A 546 25.90 -18.35 -4.03
CA CYS A 546 26.95 -17.34 -4.04
C CYS A 546 28.34 -17.96 -4.11
N THR A 547 29.30 -17.18 -4.62
CA THR A 547 30.72 -17.52 -4.58
C THR A 547 31.38 -16.71 -3.48
N ALA A 548 32.02 -17.37 -2.51
CA ALA A 548 32.75 -16.73 -1.42
C ALA A 548 34.26 -16.94 -1.60
N VAL A 549 35.06 -15.91 -1.32
CA VAL A 549 36.52 -15.94 -1.48
C VAL A 549 37.17 -15.31 -0.24
N ASP A 550 38.24 -15.93 0.26
CA ASP A 550 39.02 -15.41 1.38
C ASP A 550 40.29 -14.67 0.95
N ARG A 551 40.97 -14.05 1.92
CA ARG A 551 42.24 -13.32 1.69
C ARG A 551 43.38 -14.18 1.13
N THR A 552 43.30 -15.50 1.23
CA THR A 552 44.31 -16.43 0.68
C THR A 552 44.02 -16.80 -0.78
N GLY A 553 42.90 -16.32 -1.34
CA GLY A 553 42.45 -16.64 -2.70
C GLY A 553 41.70 -17.97 -2.79
N ARG A 554 41.43 -18.64 -1.66
CA ARG A 554 40.58 -19.84 -1.64
C ARG A 554 39.14 -19.42 -1.87
N ALA A 555 38.42 -20.19 -2.68
CA ALA A 555 37.08 -19.86 -3.11
C ALA A 555 36.13 -21.06 -2.95
N TRP A 556 34.87 -20.78 -2.62
CA TRP A 556 33.80 -21.77 -2.46
C TRP A 556 32.55 -21.32 -3.22
N GLU A 557 31.93 -22.26 -3.92
CA GLU A 557 30.54 -22.12 -4.32
C GLU A 557 29.66 -22.63 -3.19
N LEU A 558 28.78 -21.76 -2.71
CA LEU A 558 27.79 -22.04 -1.68
C LEU A 558 26.43 -22.16 -2.35
N THR A 559 25.72 -23.25 -2.08
CA THR A 559 24.36 -23.45 -2.59
C THR A 559 23.46 -23.96 -1.48
N GLY A 560 22.38 -23.23 -1.18
CA GLY A 560 21.45 -23.59 -0.11
C GLY A 560 20.03 -23.18 -0.47
N HIS A 561 19.16 -24.15 -0.69
CA HIS A 561 17.77 -23.88 -1.08
C HIS A 561 16.99 -23.18 0.04
N GLY A 562 16.37 -22.05 -0.32
CA GLY A 562 15.49 -21.31 0.59
C GLY A 562 16.23 -20.56 1.70
N LEU A 563 17.56 -20.53 1.69
CA LEU A 563 18.39 -19.70 2.55
C LEU A 563 18.90 -18.49 1.76
N ASP A 564 19.06 -17.35 2.42
CA ASP A 564 19.79 -16.23 1.82
C ASP A 564 21.24 -16.64 1.50
N PRO A 565 21.73 -16.50 0.25
CA PRO A 565 23.14 -16.76 -0.05
C PRO A 565 24.10 -15.90 0.78
N ALA A 566 23.71 -14.70 1.19
CA ALA A 566 24.49 -13.89 2.12
C ALA A 566 24.53 -14.46 3.54
N ALA A 567 23.48 -15.18 3.98
CA ALA A 567 23.49 -15.91 5.25
C ALA A 567 24.43 -17.12 5.18
N ALA A 568 24.45 -17.84 4.04
CA ALA A 568 25.38 -18.93 3.81
C ALA A 568 26.84 -18.46 3.88
N ALA A 569 27.17 -17.31 3.29
CA ALA A 569 28.51 -16.71 3.37
C ALA A 569 28.89 -16.33 4.82
N SER A 570 27.96 -15.73 5.58
CA SER A 570 28.17 -15.46 7.01
C SER A 570 28.39 -16.73 7.83
N ALA A 571 27.65 -17.80 7.54
CA ALA A 571 27.82 -19.09 8.22
C ALA A 571 29.21 -19.70 7.94
N LEU A 572 29.67 -19.61 6.69
CA LEU A 572 31.02 -20.05 6.32
C LEU A 572 32.11 -19.25 7.05
N LEU A 573 31.97 -17.92 7.12
CA LEU A 573 32.91 -17.06 7.85
C LEU A 573 33.03 -17.49 9.32
N ALA A 574 31.89 -17.62 10.01
CA ALA A 574 31.86 -18.03 11.42
C ALA A 574 32.45 -19.43 11.62
N TRP A 575 32.08 -20.40 10.78
CA TRP A 575 32.62 -21.75 10.85
C TRP A 575 34.15 -21.76 10.76
N ARG A 576 34.71 -20.97 9.84
CA ARG A 576 36.15 -20.89 9.61
C ARG A 576 36.90 -20.18 10.74
N ALA A 577 36.31 -19.14 11.33
CA ALA A 577 36.88 -18.49 12.51
C ALA A 577 37.03 -19.48 13.67
N ALA A 578 36.00 -20.32 13.91
CA ALA A 578 36.00 -21.31 14.99
C ALA A 578 36.92 -22.53 14.73
N HIS A 579 37.16 -22.89 13.45
CA HIS A 579 37.90 -24.11 13.07
C HIS A 579 39.21 -23.82 12.33
N SER A 580 39.98 -22.85 12.81
CA SER A 580 41.26 -22.41 12.20
C SER A 580 42.15 -23.60 11.77
N GLY A 581 42.27 -23.81 10.45
CA GLY A 581 43.09 -24.88 9.84
C GLY A 581 42.37 -26.19 9.49
N GLY A 582 41.06 -26.31 9.76
CA GLY A 582 40.24 -27.46 9.36
C GLY A 582 39.79 -27.42 7.89
N VAL A 583 39.54 -28.59 7.29
CA VAL A 583 38.89 -28.70 5.98
C VAL A 583 37.40 -28.40 6.16
N GLU A 584 36.88 -27.50 5.33
CA GLU A 584 35.46 -27.11 5.33
C GLU A 584 34.58 -28.33 5.04
N PRO A 585 33.45 -28.50 5.75
CA PRO A 585 32.59 -29.63 5.50
C PRO A 585 31.97 -29.50 4.12
N ALA A 586 31.85 -30.59 3.36
CA ALA A 586 31.17 -30.59 2.06
C ALA A 586 29.71 -30.10 2.15
N GLU A 587 29.11 -30.20 3.34
CA GLU A 587 27.80 -29.67 3.66
C GLU A 587 27.81 -29.04 5.07
N LEU A 588 27.35 -27.80 5.16
CA LEU A 588 27.15 -27.07 6.41
C LEU A 588 25.66 -26.98 6.72
N ALA A 589 25.26 -27.39 7.93
CA ALA A 589 23.91 -27.11 8.42
C ALA A 589 23.86 -25.66 8.94
N VAL A 590 22.93 -24.86 8.41
CA VAL A 590 22.76 -23.47 8.80
C VAL A 590 21.38 -23.29 9.38
N ARG A 591 21.30 -22.97 10.68
CA ARG A 591 20.03 -22.65 11.35
C ARG A 591 19.77 -21.16 11.26
N SER A 592 18.62 -20.81 10.71
CA SER A 592 18.13 -19.44 10.67
C SER A 592 16.66 -19.42 11.07
N GLY A 593 16.34 -18.63 12.10
CA GLY A 593 15.06 -18.74 12.80
C GLY A 593 14.75 -20.18 13.24
N GLY A 594 13.55 -20.65 12.94
CA GLY A 594 13.12 -22.02 13.25
C GLY A 594 13.56 -23.10 12.25
N THR A 595 14.30 -22.75 11.19
CA THR A 595 14.59 -23.67 10.07
C THR A 595 16.08 -24.02 10.00
N VAL A 596 16.38 -25.28 9.68
CA VAL A 596 17.75 -25.73 9.36
C VAL A 596 17.86 -25.95 7.86
N HIS A 597 18.80 -25.24 7.24
CA HIS A 597 19.11 -25.33 5.82
C HIS A 597 20.38 -26.13 5.62
N ARG A 598 20.44 -26.91 4.53
CA ARG A 598 21.67 -27.59 4.11
C ARG A 598 22.34 -26.76 3.03
N VAL A 599 23.55 -26.32 3.32
CA VAL A 599 24.37 -25.53 2.39
C VAL A 599 25.48 -26.44 1.88
N ALA A 600 25.46 -26.73 0.58
CA ALA A 600 26.57 -27.38 -0.08
C ALA A 600 27.74 -26.39 -0.15
N VAL A 601 28.92 -26.83 0.28
CA VAL A 601 30.15 -26.05 0.25
C VAL A 601 31.12 -26.77 -0.68
N THR A 602 31.25 -26.25 -1.89
CA THR A 602 32.12 -26.87 -2.89
C THR A 602 33.33 -25.97 -3.14
N PRO A 603 34.57 -26.48 -3.03
CA PRO A 603 35.73 -25.73 -3.46
C PRO A 603 35.55 -25.35 -4.92
N SER A 604 35.52 -24.06 -5.19
CA SER A 604 35.58 -23.55 -6.55
C SER A 604 37.00 -23.87 -7.04
N ARG A 605 37.18 -24.30 -8.30
CA ARG A 605 38.51 -24.52 -8.89
C ARG A 605 39.05 -23.25 -9.52
#